data_AF-A0A7T5RQE5-F1
#
_entry.id   AF-A0A7T5RQE5-F1
#
_cell.length_a   1.000
_cell.length_b   1.000
_cell.length_c   1.000
_cell.angle_alpha   90.00
_cell.angle_beta   90.00
_cell.angle_gamma   90.00
#
_symmetry.space_group_name_H-M   'P 1'
#
loop_
_entity.id
_entity.type
_entity.pdbx_description
1 polymer ?
#
loop_
_entity_poly.entity_id
_entity_poly.type
_entity_poly.pdbx_seq_one_letter_code
_entity_poly.pdbx_strand_id
1 'polypeptide(L)' 'MSCGTALYSGFDLRSPADVMKASDYRCKKCGTKLSTAKYVVEVRKIDGSFS' A
#
# COMPACT_ATOMS: atom_id res chain seq x y z
N MET A 1 8.74 -11.69 11.53
CA MET A 1 9.24 -10.46 10.88
C MET A 1 8.14 -9.89 9.99
N SER A 2 7.65 -8.68 10.28
CA SER A 2 6.93 -7.86 9.30
C SER A 2 7.95 -7.19 8.39
N CYS A 3 7.79 -7.27 7.07
CA CYS A 3 8.78 -6.74 6.12
C CYS A 3 8.68 -5.23 5.88
N GLY A 4 7.71 -4.55 6.50
CA GLY A 4 7.50 -3.10 6.46
C GLY A 4 7.30 -2.50 5.06
N THR A 5 7.03 -3.32 4.04
CA THR A 5 7.00 -2.88 2.65
C THR A 5 5.69 -2.17 2.33
N ALA A 6 5.76 -0.94 1.82
CA ALA A 6 4.61 -0.24 1.29
C ALA A 6 4.09 -0.97 0.04
N LEU A 7 2.80 -1.29 0.02
CA LEU A 7 2.16 -2.00 -1.09
C LEU A 7 1.73 -1.04 -2.22
N TYR A 8 1.49 0.22 -1.89
CA TYR A 8 1.08 1.26 -2.82
C TYR A 8 1.59 2.62 -2.33
N SER A 9 2.05 3.44 -3.27
CA SER A 9 2.40 4.84 -3.07
C SER A 9 2.01 5.59 -4.34
N GLY A 10 1.19 6.62 -4.21
CA GLY A 10 0.67 7.38 -5.35
C GLY A 10 -0.27 8.48 -4.91
N PHE A 11 -0.71 9.28 -5.89
CA PHE A 11 -1.61 10.42 -5.67
C PHE A 11 -3.08 9.98 -5.54
N ASP A 12 -3.44 8.83 -6.11
CA ASP A 12 -4.80 8.33 -6.08
C ASP A 12 -5.03 7.42 -4.87
N LEU A 13 -6.13 7.61 -4.15
CA LEU A 13 -6.51 6.68 -3.09
C LEU A 13 -7.18 5.43 -3.70
N ARG A 14 -6.40 4.35 -3.81
CA ARG A 14 -6.93 3.03 -4.20
C ARG A 14 -7.42 2.26 -2.99
N SER A 15 -8.47 1.46 -3.17
CA SER A 15 -8.93 0.56 -2.11
C SER A 15 -7.84 -0.49 -1.79
N PRO A 16 -7.67 -0.88 -0.52
CA PRO A 16 -6.72 -1.93 -0.15
C PRO A 16 -6.96 -3.25 -0.88
N ALA A 17 -8.23 -3.58 -1.16
CA ALA A 17 -8.60 -4.78 -1.91
C ALA A 17 -8.03 -4.76 -3.33
N ASP A 18 -8.12 -3.63 -4.04
CA ASP A 18 -7.58 -3.49 -5.40
C ASP A 18 -6.05 -3.56 -5.41
N VAL A 19 -5.40 -2.90 -4.45
CA VAL A 19 -3.93 -2.95 -4.29
C VAL A 19 -3.44 -4.38 -4.05
N MET A 20 -4.11 -5.12 -3.16
CA MET A 20 -3.73 -6.48 -2.81
C MET A 20 -4.06 -7.49 -3.92
N LYS A 21 -5.20 -7.33 -4.60
CA LYS A 21 -5.62 -8.20 -5.71
C LYS A 21 -4.60 -8.19 -6.85
N ALA A 22 -3.99 -7.03 -7.13
CA ALA A 22 -2.90 -6.91 -8.11
C ALA A 22 -1.63 -7.70 -7.75
N SER A 23 -1.52 -8.19 -6.51
CA SER A 23 -0.41 -9.00 -6.02
C SER A 23 -0.86 -10.39 -5.54
N ASP A 24 -2.05 -10.85 -5.95
CA ASP A 24 -2.65 -12.11 -5.50
C ASP A 24 -2.69 -12.27 -3.97
N TYR A 25 -2.96 -11.16 -3.27
CA TYR A 25 -2.97 -11.11 -1.81
C TYR A 25 -1.66 -11.60 -1.17
N ARG A 26 -0.52 -11.40 -1.83
CA ARG A 26 0.81 -11.74 -1.31
C ARG A 26 1.75 -10.54 -1.34
N CYS A 27 2.57 -10.42 -0.32
CA CYS A 27 3.65 -9.45 -0.32
C CYS A 27 4.70 -9.86 -1.36
N LYS A 28 5.00 -9.00 -2.33
CA LYS A 28 6.03 -9.26 -3.35
C LYS A 28 7.44 -9.40 -2.78
N LYS A 29 7.72 -8.85 -1.59
CA LYS A 29 9.05 -8.88 -0.96
C LYS A 29 9.30 -10.11 -0.10
N CYS A 30 8.32 -10.51 0.72
CA CYS A 30 8.49 -11.59 1.69
C CYS A 30 7.52 -12.77 1.50
N GLY A 31 6.63 -12.73 0.51
CA GLY A 31 5.68 -13.80 0.19
C GLY A 31 4.52 -13.97 1.18
N THR A 32 4.48 -13.19 2.27
CA THR A 32 3.44 -13.27 3.29
C THR A 32 2.06 -12.96 2.71
N LYS A 33 1.06 -13.76 3.09
CA LYS A 33 -0.34 -13.53 2.72
C LYS A 33 -0.86 -12.27 3.39
N LEU A 34 -1.42 -11.37 2.58
CA LEU A 34 -1.97 -10.08 2.99
C LEU A 34 -3.45 -10.23 3.33
N SER A 35 -3.93 -9.43 4.28
CA SER A 35 -5.33 -9.38 4.68
C SER A 35 -5.84 -7.95 4.57
N THR A 36 -7.01 -7.78 3.95
CA THR A 36 -7.70 -6.49 3.86
C THR A 36 -8.30 -6.04 5.19
N ALA A 37 -8.30 -6.89 6.24
CA ALA A 37 -8.81 -6.52 7.56
C ALA A 37 -7.81 -5.71 8.41
N LYS A 38 -6.52 -5.73 8.05
CA LYS A 38 -5.46 -5.01 8.79
C LYS A 38 -4.51 -4.32 7.83
N TYR A 39 -4.71 -3.03 7.63
CA TYR A 39 -3.84 -2.16 6.84
C TYR A 39 -3.73 -0.78 7.50
N VAL A 40 -2.65 -0.07 7.17
CA VAL A 40 -2.43 1.32 7.58
C VAL A 40 -2.34 2.14 6.31
N VAL A 41 -3.10 3.24 6.24
CA VAL A 41 -2.99 4.22 5.15
C VAL A 41 -2.36 5.47 5.72
N GLU A 42 -1.26 5.89 5.11
CA GLU A 42 -0.65 7.20 5.38
C GLU A 42 -0.98 8.13 4.21
N VAL A 43 -1.65 9.25 4.49
CA VAL A 43 -1.90 10.31 3.52
C VAL A 43 -0.99 11.47 3.85
N ARG A 44 -0.14 11.88 2.89
CA ARG A 44 0.73 13.05 3.03
C ARG A 44 0.19 14.16 2.15
N LYS A 45 0.01 15.35 2.70
CA LYS A 45 -0.16 16.55 1.89
C LYS A 45 1.16 16.84 1.20
N ILE A 46 1.09 17.10 -0.09
CA ILE A 46 2.20 17.68 -0.81
C ILE A 46 2.02 19.18 -0.64
N ASP A 47 2.89 19.80 0.18
CA ASP A 47 2.93 21.24 0.29
C ASP A 47 3.39 21.78 -1.06
N GLY A 48 2.46 22.41 -1.77
CA GLY A 48 2.68 22.88 -3.13
C GLY A 48 3.65 24.06 -3.16
N SER A 49 4.93 23.78 -3.38
CA SER A 49 5.80 24.66 -4.16
C SER A 49 6.03 24.00 -5.51
N PHE A 50 5.04 24.13 -6.38
CA PHE A 50 5.26 23.97 -7.81
C PHE A 50 6.13 25.16 -8.24
N SER A 51 7.42 24.87 -8.48
CA SER A 51 8.37 25.82 -9.07
C SER A 51 8.35 25.67 -10.59
#